data_AF-A0A8R2JPJ5-F1
#
_entry.id   AF-A0A8R2JPJ5-F1
#
_cell.length_a   1.000
_cell.length_b   1.000
_cell.length_c   1.000
_cell.angle_alpha   90.00
_cell.angle_beta   90.00
_cell.angle_gamma   90.00
#
_symmetry.space_group_name_H-M   'P 1'
#
loop_
_entity.id
_entity.type
_entity.pdbx_description
1 polymer ?
#
loop_
_entity_poly.entity_id
_entity_poly.type
_entity_poly.pdbx_seq_one_letter_code
_entity_poly.pdbx_strand_id
1 'polypeptide(L)'
;MNYMSQHFDDFSITVIKILEEMKEIRKENVRIANDNIKLTQEISDLKYRLDGIEQSSLKSTIEIIGIPTIPNEICKETAMNIAQVLNTVIKIEEAYRVPITVNGENKIIARLTQPGMKTAIIANCKLNKTFNLSNFNPTWSKDKRVFINNNLT
;
A
#
# COMPACT_ATOMS: atom_id res chain seq x y z
N MET A 1 -70.58 13.17 29.35
CA MET A 1 -70.31 12.46 28.08
C MET A 1 -69.18 13.11 27.25
N ASN A 2 -69.04 14.44 27.20
CA ASN A 2 -67.98 15.09 26.39
C ASN A 2 -66.52 14.78 26.77
N TYR A 3 -66.20 14.58 28.05
CA TYR A 3 -64.81 14.37 28.48
C TYR A 3 -64.18 13.09 27.89
N MET A 4 -64.91 11.96 27.93
CA MET A 4 -64.41 10.68 27.38
C MET A 4 -64.39 10.68 25.85
N SER A 5 -65.29 11.41 25.20
CA SER A 5 -65.26 11.58 23.73
C SER A 5 -64.01 12.32 23.31
N GLN A 6 -63.70 13.44 23.97
CA GLN A 6 -62.56 14.27 23.62
C GLN A 6 -61.21 13.56 23.84
N HIS A 7 -61.07 12.79 24.92
CA HIS A 7 -59.89 11.96 25.13
C HIS A 7 -59.72 10.85 24.09
N PHE A 8 -60.83 10.29 23.60
CA PHE A 8 -60.80 9.29 22.54
C PHE A 8 -60.40 9.91 21.18
N ASP A 9 -60.87 11.12 20.91
CA ASP A 9 -60.49 11.88 19.72
C ASP A 9 -59.00 12.26 19.76
N ASP A 10 -58.51 12.76 20.90
CA ASP A 10 -57.08 13.08 21.11
C ASP A 10 -56.18 11.85 20.97
N PHE A 11 -56.62 10.70 21.49
CA PHE A 11 -55.94 9.42 21.31
C PHE A 11 -55.89 9.02 19.83
N SER A 12 -57.02 9.12 19.12
CA SER A 12 -57.10 8.79 17.70
C SER A 12 -56.18 9.67 16.86
N ILE A 13 -56.12 10.97 17.14
CA ILE A 13 -55.18 11.91 16.50
C ILE A 13 -53.73 11.50 16.77
N THR A 14 -53.41 11.12 18.00
CA THR A 14 -52.06 10.69 18.38
C THR A 14 -51.67 9.40 17.66
N VAL A 15 -52.57 8.42 17.56
CA VAL A 15 -52.33 7.17 16.82
C VAL A 15 -52.08 7.45 15.34
N ILE A 16 -52.84 8.35 14.71
CA ILE A 16 -52.62 8.73 13.31
C ILE A 16 -51.23 9.34 13.11
N LYS A 17 -50.81 10.27 13.99
CA LYS A 17 -49.47 10.87 13.93
C LYS A 17 -48.36 9.83 14.07
N ILE A 18 -48.49 8.89 15.01
CA ILE A 18 -47.52 7.79 15.18
C ILE A 18 -47.44 6.95 13.92
N LEU A 19 -48.58 6.62 13.29
CA LEU A 19 -48.59 5.84 12.06
C LEU A 19 -47.92 6.56 10.89
N GLU A 20 -48.09 7.88 10.80
CA GLU A 20 -47.40 8.72 9.82
C GLU A 20 -45.88 8.74 10.07
N GLU A 21 -45.44 8.98 11.29
CA GLU A 21 -44.01 8.95 11.67
C GLU A 21 -43.39 7.57 11.40
N MET A 22 -44.07 6.48 11.76
CA MET A 22 -43.60 5.11 11.47
C MET A 22 -43.45 4.85 9.96
N LYS A 23 -44.34 5.42 9.14
CA LYS A 23 -44.26 5.30 7.68
C LYS A 23 -43.04 6.05 7.13
N GLU A 24 -42.74 7.24 7.64
CA GLU A 24 -41.55 8.00 7.24
C GLU A 24 -40.26 7.32 7.71
N ILE A 25 -40.20 6.83 8.95
CA ILE A 25 -39.07 6.04 9.46
C ILE A 25 -38.83 4.81 8.58
N ARG A 26 -39.90 4.11 8.17
CA ARG A 26 -39.77 2.95 7.30
C ARG A 26 -39.18 3.31 5.93
N LYS A 27 -39.62 4.42 5.33
CA LYS A 27 -39.06 4.91 4.06
C LYS A 27 -37.58 5.26 4.20
N GLU A 28 -37.21 5.95 5.28
CA GLU A 28 -35.83 6.32 5.55
C GLU A 28 -34.94 5.10 5.78
N ASN A 29 -35.40 4.10 6.54
CA ASN A 29 -34.66 2.85 6.73
C ASN A 29 -34.43 2.10 5.41
N VAL A 30 -35.42 2.06 4.50
CA VAL A 30 -35.24 1.45 3.18
C VAL A 30 -34.20 2.22 2.36
N ARG A 31 -34.26 3.56 2.38
CA ARG A 31 -33.26 4.41 1.70
C ARG A 31 -31.86 4.13 2.25
N ILE A 32 -31.69 4.15 3.57
CA ILE A 32 -30.41 3.89 4.24
C ILE A 32 -29.88 2.49 3.91
N ALA A 33 -30.75 1.47 3.90
CA ALA A 33 -30.34 0.12 3.55
C ALA A 33 -29.80 0.03 2.11
N ASN A 34 -30.48 0.69 1.16
CA ASN A 34 -30.03 0.74 -0.23
C ASN A 34 -28.71 1.50 -0.39
N ASP A 35 -28.56 2.64 0.29
CA ASP A 35 -27.33 3.43 0.26
C ASP A 35 -26.16 2.64 0.85
N ASN A 36 -26.37 1.92 1.96
CA ASN A 36 -25.36 1.07 2.57
C ASN A 36 -24.90 -0.06 1.64
N ILE A 37 -25.83 -0.70 0.91
CA ILE A 37 -25.48 -1.73 -0.09
C ILE A 37 -24.60 -1.11 -1.17
N LYS A 38 -25.00 0.05 -1.71
CA LYS A 38 -24.26 0.75 -2.75
C LYS A 38 -22.86 1.17 -2.29
N LEU A 39 -22.75 1.76 -1.10
CA LEU A 39 -21.48 2.17 -0.51
C LEU A 39 -20.56 0.97 -0.25
N THR A 40 -21.11 -0.15 0.22
CA THR A 40 -20.35 -1.38 0.42
C THR A 40 -19.78 -1.90 -0.90
N GLN A 41 -20.57 -1.85 -1.96
CA GLN A 41 -20.13 -2.23 -3.31
C GLN A 41 -19.00 -1.31 -3.80
N GLU A 42 -19.18 0.01 -3.70
CA GLU A 42 -18.18 1.00 -4.12
C GLU A 42 -16.86 0.83 -3.34
N ILE A 43 -16.94 0.59 -2.03
CA ILE A 43 -15.75 0.30 -1.20
C ILE A 43 -15.04 -0.98 -1.67
N SER A 44 -15.79 -2.04 -2.02
CA SER A 44 -15.20 -3.27 -2.53
C SER A 44 -14.48 -3.05 -3.86
N ASP A 45 -15.10 -2.31 -4.77
CA ASP A 45 -14.54 -2.00 -6.08
C ASP A 45 -13.28 -1.14 -5.95
N LEU A 46 -13.29 -0.17 -5.04
CA LEU A 46 -12.12 0.66 -4.74
C LEU A 46 -10.96 -0.15 -4.16
N LYS A 47 -11.24 -1.08 -3.22
CA LYS A 47 -10.23 -1.99 -2.67
C LYS A 47 -9.59 -2.83 -3.77
N TYR A 48 -10.41 -3.44 -4.63
CA TYR A 48 -9.91 -4.24 -5.75
C TYR A 48 -8.99 -3.43 -6.68
N ARG A 49 -9.38 -2.19 -7.00
CA ARG A 49 -8.57 -1.30 -7.83
C ARG A 49 -7.26 -0.89 -7.14
N LEU A 50 -7.31 -0.62 -5.84
CA LEU A 50 -6.13 -0.29 -5.05
C LEU A 50 -5.14 -1.46 -5.02
N ASP A 51 -5.62 -2.67 -4.73
CA ASP A 51 -4.81 -3.89 -4.74
C ASP A 51 -4.13 -4.10 -6.10
N GLY A 52 -4.84 -3.86 -7.20
CA GLY A 52 -4.28 -3.92 -8.55
C GLY A 52 -3.16 -2.90 -8.78
N ILE A 53 -3.31 -1.67 -8.27
CA ILE A 53 -2.30 -0.61 -8.37
C ILE A 53 -1.06 -0.97 -7.54
N GLU A 54 -1.26 -1.41 -6.29
CA GLU A 54 -0.17 -1.81 -5.39
C GLU A 54 0.61 -3.00 -5.97
N GLN A 55 -0.08 -4.06 -6.41
CA GLN A 55 0.56 -5.20 -7.07
C GLN A 55 1.30 -4.78 -8.34
N SER A 56 0.76 -3.86 -9.14
CA SER A 56 1.44 -3.33 -10.32
C SER A 56 2.73 -2.58 -9.96
N SER A 57 2.70 -1.76 -8.90
CA SER A 57 3.88 -1.06 -8.39
C SER A 57 4.97 -2.04 -7.90
N LEU A 58 4.57 -3.11 -7.21
CA LEU A 58 5.49 -4.14 -6.72
C LEU A 58 6.19 -4.90 -7.86
N LYS A 59 5.58 -5.03 -9.04
CA LYS A 59 6.19 -5.70 -10.21
C LYS A 59 7.48 -5.04 -10.68
N SER A 60 7.69 -3.76 -10.44
CA SER A 60 8.93 -3.06 -10.79
C SER A 60 9.74 -2.62 -9.58
N THR A 61 9.35 -3.02 -8.36
CA THR A 61 10.02 -2.62 -7.12
C THR A 61 10.98 -3.69 -6.60
N ILE A 62 12.20 -3.26 -6.27
CA ILE A 62 13.25 -4.09 -5.67
C ILE A 62 13.56 -3.66 -4.24
N GLU A 63 14.02 -4.61 -3.44
CA GLU A 63 14.60 -4.36 -2.12
C GLU A 63 16.11 -4.59 -2.18
N ILE A 64 16.87 -3.66 -1.61
CA ILE A 64 18.32 -3.74 -1.49
C ILE A 64 18.67 -3.78 -0.01
N ILE A 65 19.42 -4.82 0.38
CA ILE A 65 19.76 -5.12 1.77
C ILE A 65 21.27 -5.18 1.93
N GLY A 66 21.78 -4.69 3.06
CA GLY A 66 23.17 -4.80 3.46
C GLY A 66 24.02 -3.57 3.15
N ILE A 67 23.44 -2.49 2.60
CA ILE A 67 24.14 -1.21 2.36
C ILE A 67 24.15 -0.37 3.64
N PRO A 68 25.32 0.02 4.17
CA PRO A 68 25.44 0.92 5.32
C PRO A 68 24.77 2.27 5.07
N THR A 69 24.21 2.88 6.11
CA THR A 69 23.64 4.24 6.00
C THR A 69 24.77 5.27 5.92
N ILE A 70 24.71 6.16 4.93
CA ILE A 70 25.71 7.21 4.71
C ILE A 70 25.06 8.57 5.00
N PRO A 71 25.76 9.52 5.66
CA PRO A 71 25.28 10.89 5.78
C PRO A 71 25.02 11.51 4.40
N ASN A 72 23.90 12.23 4.25
CA ASN A 72 23.48 12.84 2.98
C ASN A 72 23.33 11.86 1.81
N GLU A 73 22.97 10.60 2.09
CA GLU A 73 22.76 9.58 1.07
C GLU A 73 21.60 9.91 0.12
N ILE A 74 21.86 9.87 -1.18
CA ILE A 74 20.84 9.86 -2.22
C ILE A 74 20.59 8.41 -2.65
N CYS A 75 19.54 7.78 -2.11
CA CYS A 75 19.23 6.36 -2.34
C CYS A 75 19.13 5.98 -3.83
N LYS A 76 18.68 6.93 -4.67
CA LYS A 76 18.60 6.74 -6.12
C LYS A 76 19.97 6.55 -6.76
N GLU A 77 20.96 7.33 -6.34
CA GLU A 77 22.33 7.21 -6.84
C GLU A 77 22.98 5.92 -6.34
N THR A 78 22.79 5.58 -5.06
CA THR A 78 23.24 4.30 -4.50
C THR A 78 22.71 3.11 -5.31
N ALA A 79 21.42 3.08 -5.60
CA ALA A 79 20.80 2.00 -6.37
C ALA A 79 21.25 1.98 -7.84
N MET A 80 21.53 3.14 -8.46
CA MET A 80 22.13 3.19 -9.81
C MET A 80 23.56 2.66 -9.81
N ASN A 81 24.38 3.02 -8.82
CA ASN A 81 25.75 2.51 -8.68
C ASN A 81 25.76 0.99 -8.50
N ILE A 82 24.80 0.45 -7.73
CA ILE A 82 24.56 -1.00 -7.59
C ILE A 82 24.30 -1.68 -8.92
N ALA A 83 23.45 -1.10 -9.75
CA ALA A 83 23.16 -1.66 -11.06
C ALA A 83 24.37 -1.60 -12.01
N GLN A 84 25.16 -0.52 -11.97
CA GLN A 84 26.38 -0.40 -12.75
C GLN A 84 27.40 -1.48 -12.39
N VAL A 85 27.64 -1.72 -11.10
CA VAL A 85 28.53 -2.80 -10.62
C VAL A 85 28.04 -4.18 -11.07
N LEU A 86 26.72 -4.36 -11.16
CA LEU A 86 26.09 -5.59 -11.65
C LEU A 86 25.94 -5.63 -13.18
N ASN A 87 26.55 -4.69 -13.92
CA ASN A 87 26.44 -4.55 -15.38
C ASN A 87 24.99 -4.60 -15.88
N THR A 88 24.06 -3.98 -15.14
CA THR A 88 22.63 -3.97 -15.46
C THR A 88 22.17 -2.54 -15.73
N VAL A 89 21.53 -2.32 -16.88
CA VAL A 89 20.93 -1.02 -17.21
C VAL A 89 19.57 -0.93 -16.54
N ILE A 90 19.42 -0.01 -15.59
CA ILE A 90 18.15 0.27 -14.91
C ILE A 90 17.83 1.76 -14.97
N LYS A 91 16.54 2.08 -14.84
CA LYS A 91 16.07 3.44 -14.60
C LYS A 91 15.16 3.45 -13.38
N ILE A 92 15.48 4.34 -12.44
CA ILE A 92 14.81 4.43 -11.14
C ILE A 92 13.87 5.62 -11.14
N GLU A 93 12.62 5.39 -10.75
CA GLU A 93 11.62 6.43 -10.53
C GLU A 93 11.81 7.05 -9.16
N GLU A 94 11.77 6.21 -8.13
CA GLU A 94 11.94 6.58 -6.72
C GLU A 94 12.82 5.56 -6.01
N ALA A 95 13.53 6.03 -4.98
CA ALA A 95 14.24 5.17 -4.07
C ALA A 95 14.32 5.82 -2.70
N TYR A 96 14.13 5.03 -1.64
CA TYR A 96 14.12 5.52 -0.27
C TYR A 96 14.52 4.42 0.71
N ARG A 97 15.01 4.82 1.88
CA ARG A 97 15.27 3.92 3.00
C ARG A 97 13.98 3.63 3.75
N VAL A 98 13.81 2.40 4.17
CA VAL A 98 12.76 1.99 5.10
C VAL A 98 13.42 1.73 6.45
N PRO A 99 12.84 2.19 7.58
CA PRO A 99 13.39 2.02 8.93
C PRO A 99 13.34 0.57 9.45
N ILE A 100 13.19 -0.40 8.55
CA ILE A 100 13.25 -1.82 8.85
C ILE A 100 14.71 -2.25 8.69
N THR A 101 15.32 -2.63 9.81
CA THR A 101 16.67 -3.18 9.83
C THR A 101 16.67 -4.67 9.49
N VAL A 102 17.43 -5.04 8.47
CA VAL A 102 17.75 -6.42 8.15
C VAL A 102 19.27 -6.58 8.26
N ASN A 103 19.72 -7.52 9.09
CA ASN A 103 21.15 -7.72 9.39
C ASN A 103 21.86 -6.45 9.90
N GLY A 104 21.14 -5.61 10.67
CA GLY A 104 21.66 -4.38 11.26
C GLY A 104 21.68 -3.16 10.34
N GLU A 105 21.25 -3.28 9.08
CA GLU A 105 21.19 -2.17 8.13
C GLU A 105 19.76 -1.91 7.64
N ASN A 106 19.41 -0.64 7.45
CA ASN A 106 18.10 -0.25 6.90
C ASN A 106 18.00 -0.65 5.43
N LYS A 107 16.89 -1.28 5.03
CA LYS A 107 16.67 -1.65 3.62
C LYS A 107 16.42 -0.41 2.75
N ILE A 108 16.87 -0.46 1.50
CA ILE A 108 16.51 0.51 0.46
C ILE A 108 15.45 -0.13 -0.42
N ILE A 109 14.33 0.57 -0.63
CA ILE A 109 13.35 0.22 -1.64
C ILE A 109 13.60 1.11 -2.86
N ALA A 110 13.62 0.52 -4.05
CA ALA A 110 13.73 1.26 -5.30
C ALA A 110 12.68 0.79 -6.30
N ARG A 111 11.89 1.73 -6.84
CA ARG A 111 10.94 1.48 -7.92
C ARG A 111 11.59 1.76 -9.27
N LEU A 112 11.60 0.74 -10.11
CA LEU A 112 12.13 0.81 -11.47
C LEU A 112 11.03 1.19 -12.45
N THR A 113 11.40 1.75 -13.59
CA THR A 113 10.43 2.11 -14.64
C THR A 113 9.81 0.91 -15.34
N GLN A 114 10.48 -0.24 -15.34
CA GLN A 114 10.04 -1.43 -16.06
C GLN A 114 10.22 -2.71 -15.23
N PRO A 115 9.23 -3.62 -15.20
CA PRO A 115 9.35 -4.90 -14.49
C PRO A 115 10.51 -5.78 -14.99
N GLY A 116 10.85 -5.71 -16.28
CA GLY A 116 11.98 -6.47 -16.84
C GLY A 116 13.32 -6.12 -16.19
N MET A 117 13.50 -4.85 -15.78
CA MET A 117 14.72 -4.40 -15.09
C MET A 117 14.88 -5.06 -13.72
N LYS A 118 13.77 -5.28 -13.00
CA LYS A 118 13.75 -5.98 -11.71
C LYS A 118 14.24 -7.42 -11.88
N THR A 119 13.71 -8.14 -12.86
CA THR A 119 14.13 -9.52 -13.14
C THR A 119 15.61 -9.58 -13.51
N ALA A 120 16.07 -8.66 -14.35
CA ALA A 120 17.47 -8.61 -14.79
C ALA A 120 18.44 -8.35 -13.63
N ILE A 121 18.19 -7.31 -12.81
CA ILE A 121 19.09 -6.95 -11.71
C ILE A 121 19.13 -8.02 -10.62
N ILE A 122 17.99 -8.63 -10.30
CA ILE A 122 17.92 -9.74 -9.32
C ILE A 122 18.67 -10.97 -9.86
N ALA A 123 18.48 -11.31 -11.14
CA ALA A 123 19.18 -12.43 -11.76
C ALA A 123 20.71 -12.21 -11.75
N ASN A 124 21.17 -11.04 -12.16
CA ASN A 124 22.60 -10.70 -12.19
C ASN A 124 23.20 -10.66 -10.78
N CYS A 125 22.47 -10.15 -9.79
CA CYS A 125 22.87 -10.20 -8.38
C CYS A 125 23.02 -11.65 -7.87
N LYS A 126 22.11 -12.56 -8.24
CA LYS A 126 22.18 -13.98 -7.85
C LYS A 126 23.31 -14.74 -8.53
N LEU A 127 23.60 -14.41 -9.79
CA LEU A 127 24.71 -14.99 -10.54
C LEU A 127 26.07 -14.54 -10.00
N ASN A 128 26.16 -13.28 -9.52
CA ASN A 128 27.39 -12.72 -8.97
C ASN A 128 27.62 -13.16 -7.51
N LYS A 129 28.29 -14.31 -7.33
CA LYS A 129 28.60 -14.88 -6.00
C LYS A 129 29.58 -14.04 -5.17
N THR A 130 30.39 -13.19 -5.81
CA THR A 130 31.40 -12.35 -5.13
C THR A 130 30.88 -10.96 -4.79
N PHE A 131 29.60 -10.67 -5.07
CA PHE A 131 28.98 -9.38 -4.81
C PHE A 131 28.93 -9.04 -3.31
N ASN A 132 29.73 -8.06 -2.92
CA ASN A 132 29.90 -7.60 -1.54
C ASN A 132 30.11 -6.08 -1.48
N LEU A 133 30.19 -5.52 -0.27
CA LEU A 133 30.33 -4.07 -0.08
C LEU A 133 31.63 -3.48 -0.66
N SER A 134 32.71 -4.25 -0.72
CA SER A 134 33.98 -3.77 -1.28
C SER A 134 33.92 -3.48 -2.79
N ASN A 135 32.93 -4.06 -3.50
CA ASN A 135 32.68 -3.73 -4.90
C ASN A 135 32.16 -2.29 -5.09
N PHE A 136 31.65 -1.67 -4.02
CA PHE A 136 31.13 -0.31 -4.00
C PHE A 136 32.15 0.68 -3.48
N ASN A 137 32.77 0.31 -2.37
CA ASN A 137 33.77 1.12 -1.73
C ASN A 137 34.85 0.18 -1.18
N PRO A 138 36.10 0.27 -1.67
CA PRO A 138 37.19 -0.60 -1.20
C PRO A 138 37.45 -0.52 0.31
N THR A 139 37.00 0.56 0.97
CA THR A 139 37.12 0.73 2.43
C THR A 139 36.08 -0.07 3.22
N TRP A 140 35.03 -0.58 2.57
CA TRP A 140 33.98 -1.36 3.21
C TRP A 140 34.35 -2.85 3.33
N SER A 141 33.69 -3.54 4.27
CA SER A 141 33.94 -4.95 4.57
C SER A 141 33.72 -5.85 3.36
N LYS A 142 34.67 -6.77 3.12
CA LYS A 142 34.56 -7.83 2.11
C LYS A 142 33.62 -8.97 2.54
N ASP A 143 33.39 -9.10 3.85
CA ASP A 143 32.62 -10.19 4.43
C ASP A 143 31.10 -9.92 4.38
N LYS A 144 30.71 -8.65 4.29
CA LYS A 144 29.31 -8.23 4.18
C LYS A 144 28.83 -8.27 2.73
N ARG A 145 27.86 -9.14 2.47
CA ARG A 145 27.20 -9.29 1.16
C ARG A 145 26.04 -8.31 1.02
N VAL A 146 25.83 -7.86 -0.22
CA VAL A 146 24.67 -7.07 -0.62
C VAL A 146 23.67 -8.00 -1.28
N PHE A 147 22.39 -7.85 -0.96
CA PHE A 147 21.32 -8.67 -1.51
C PHE A 147 20.29 -7.79 -2.21
N ILE A 148 19.80 -8.26 -3.37
CA ILE A 148 18.71 -7.63 -4.10
C ILE A 148 17.59 -8.63 -4.25
N ASN A 149 16.43 -8.30 -3.69
CA ASN A 149 15.27 -9.18 -3.61
C ASN A 149 14.03 -8.53 -4.22
N ASN A 150 13.01 -9.37 -4.41
CA ASN A 150 11.67 -8.89 -4.72
C ASN A 150 11.11 -8.14 -3.51
N ASN A 151 10.57 -6.94 -3.72
CA ASN A 151 9.65 -6.37 -2.74
C ASN A 151 8.32 -7.12 -2.84
N LEU A 152 7.97 -7.83 -1.77
CA LEU A 152 6.71 -8.54 -1.60
C LEU A 152 5.98 -7.91 -0.41
N THR A 153 4.67 -7.73 -0.53
CA THR A 153 3.78 -7.29 0.56
C THR A 153 3.00 -8.48 1.06
#